data_AF-A0A8T4MMV4-F1
#
_entry.id   AF-A0A8T4MMV4-F1
#
_cell.length_a   1.000
_cell.length_b   1.000
_cell.length_c   1.000
_cell.angle_alpha   90.00
_cell.angle_beta   90.00
_cell.angle_gamma   90.00
#
_symmetry.space_group_name_H-M   'P 1'
#
loop_
_entity.id
_entity.type
_entity.pdbx_description
1 polymer ?
#
loop_
_entity_poly.entity_id
_entity_poly.type
_entity_poly.pdbx_seq_one_letter_code
_entity_poly.pdbx_strand_id
1 'polypeptide(L)'
;MKKNNYKSNKLIKRKNLILKIKKKKIKNISRDSLILIEENLEDYTDNLINLLKEEMMISGRKTLKKQEVQSVLENLKKEEIFWEI
;
A
#
# COMPACT_ATOMS: atom_id res chain seq x y z
N MET A 1 6.32 -20.09 -30.50
CA MET A 1 6.91 -19.54 -29.25
C MET A 1 5.80 -18.90 -28.41
N LYS A 2 5.42 -19.50 -27.27
CA LYS A 2 4.44 -18.93 -26.35
C LYS A 2 5.09 -17.72 -25.64
N LYS A 3 4.59 -16.51 -25.90
CA LYS A 3 4.96 -15.32 -25.12
C LYS A 3 4.38 -15.49 -23.72
N ASN A 4 5.21 -15.95 -22.77
CA ASN A 4 4.87 -15.87 -21.35
C ASN A 4 4.81 -14.39 -20.99
N ASN A 5 3.60 -13.83 -21.01
CA ASN A 5 3.32 -12.51 -20.45
C ASN A 5 3.47 -12.63 -18.94
N TYR A 6 4.69 -12.44 -18.43
CA TYR A 6 4.91 -12.16 -17.02
C TYR A 6 4.11 -10.91 -16.67
N LYS A 7 2.92 -11.10 -16.08
CA LYS A 7 2.20 -9.99 -15.44
C LYS A 7 3.12 -9.52 -14.32
N SER A 8 3.67 -8.32 -14.46
CA SER A 8 4.41 -7.65 -13.40
C SER A 8 3.58 -7.72 -12.11
N ASN A 9 4.06 -8.46 -11.12
CA ASN A 9 3.35 -8.72 -9.86
C ASN A 9 3.36 -7.52 -8.91
N LYS A 10 3.65 -6.33 -9.44
CA LYS A 10 3.75 -5.08 -8.69
C LYS A 10 2.36 -4.55 -8.37
N LEU A 11 2.16 -4.20 -7.10
CA LEU A 11 0.89 -3.68 -6.58
C LEU A 11 0.41 -2.45 -7.36
N ILE A 12 1.36 -1.59 -7.74
CA ILE A 12 1.11 -0.39 -8.53
C ILE A 12 1.92 -0.43 -9.82
N LYS A 13 1.24 -0.17 -10.95
CA LYS A 13 1.94 0.02 -12.23
C LYS A 13 2.80 1.29 -12.13
N ARG A 14 4.11 1.15 -12.36
CA ARG A 14 5.09 2.25 -12.37
C ARG A 14 4.63 3.50 -13.13
N LYS A 15 3.92 3.33 -14.26
CA LYS A 15 3.35 4.45 -15.03
C LYS A 15 2.39 5.32 -14.20
N ASN A 16 1.56 4.70 -13.37
CA ASN A 16 0.58 5.41 -12.54
C ASN A 16 1.28 6.12 -11.39
N LEU A 17 2.32 5.51 -10.82
CA LEU A 17 3.17 6.13 -9.81
C LEU A 17 3.87 7.38 -10.37
N ILE A 18 4.52 7.28 -11.53
CA ILE A 18 5.15 8.41 -12.22
C ILE A 18 4.13 9.53 -12.49
N LEU A 19 2.92 9.20 -12.95
CA LEU A 19 1.86 10.19 -13.16
C LEU A 19 1.46 10.92 -11.86
N LYS A 20 1.34 10.20 -10.74
CA LYS A 20 1.07 10.80 -9.43
C LYS A 20 2.21 11.73 -9.00
N ILE A 21 3.46 11.31 -9.14
CA ILE A 21 4.66 12.09 -8.82
C ILE A 21 4.71 13.39 -9.63
N LYS A 22 4.48 13.30 -10.94
CA LYS A 22 4.45 14.48 -11.83
C LYS A 22 3.34 15.46 -11.48
N LYS A 23 2.15 14.97 -11.10
CA LYS A 23 1.04 15.82 -10.61
C LYS A 23 1.40 16.60 -9.33
N LYS A 24 2.34 16.09 -8.53
CA LYS A 24 2.91 16.77 -7.36
C LYS A 24 4.10 17.69 -7.71
N LYS A 25 4.27 18.04 -8.99
CA LYS A 25 5.32 18.94 -9.52
C LYS A 25 6.75 18.42 -9.38
N ILE A 26 6.94 17.13 -9.10
CA ILE A 26 8.26 16.49 -9.14
C ILE A 26 8.54 16.09 -10.59
N LYS A 27 9.45 16.82 -11.26
CA LYS A 27 9.72 16.67 -12.70
C LYS A 27 10.50 15.40 -13.02
N ASN A 28 11.52 15.12 -12.21
CA ASN A 28 12.46 14.01 -12.38
C ASN A 28 12.47 13.16 -11.12
N ILE A 29 12.49 11.85 -11.29
CA ILE A 29 12.71 10.88 -10.23
C ILE A 29 13.60 9.76 -10.78
N SER A 30 14.60 9.35 -10.00
CA SER A 30 15.51 8.29 -10.42
C SER A 30 14.80 6.93 -10.44
N ARG A 31 15.37 5.97 -11.15
CA ARG A 31 14.88 4.58 -11.15
C ARG A 31 14.93 3.96 -9.75
N ASP A 32 15.98 4.24 -9.00
CA ASP A 32 16.18 3.64 -7.68
C ASP A 32 15.20 4.22 -6.66
N SER A 33 14.93 5.52 -6.71
CA SER A 33 13.86 6.13 -5.89
C SER A 33 12.48 5.57 -6.24
N LEU A 34 12.21 5.26 -7.52
CA LEU A 34 10.96 4.59 -7.90
C LEU A 34 10.86 3.17 -7.35
N ILE A 35 11.97 2.43 -7.31
CA ILE A 35 12.02 1.08 -6.73
C ILE A 35 11.74 1.15 -5.24
N LEU A 36 12.43 2.05 -4.51
CA LEU A 36 12.21 2.23 -3.07
C LEU A 36 10.76 2.58 -2.74
N ILE A 37 10.13 3.46 -3.51
CA ILE A 37 8.71 3.80 -3.31
C ILE A 37 7.81 2.58 -3.58
N GLU A 38 8.12 1.79 -4.60
CA GLU A 38 7.35 0.58 -4.91
C GLU A 38 7.44 -0.45 -3.79
N GLU A 39 8.65 -0.71 -3.27
CA GLU A 39 8.88 -1.63 -2.15
C GLU A 39 8.17 -1.17 -0.88
N ASN A 40 8.31 0.12 -0.52
CA ASN A 40 7.63 0.66 0.65
C ASN A 40 6.09 0.60 0.55
N LEU A 41 5.53 0.76 -0.66
CA LEU A 41 4.08 0.64 -0.86
C LEU A 41 3.61 -0.81 -0.77
N GLU A 42 4.43 -1.78 -1.19
CA GLU A 42 4.16 -3.20 -1.01
C GLU A 42 4.20 -3.54 0.49
N ASP A 43 5.26 -3.17 1.21
CA ASP A 43 5.40 -3.39 2.65
C ASP A 43 4.25 -2.77 3.47
N TYR A 44 3.89 -1.52 3.16
CA TYR A 44 2.76 -0.85 3.82
C TYR A 44 1.44 -1.60 3.57
N THR A 45 1.26 -2.11 2.35
CA THR A 45 0.05 -2.86 2.02
C THR A 45 0.00 -4.20 2.75
N ASP A 46 1.12 -4.91 2.83
CA ASP A 46 1.21 -6.18 3.56
C ASP A 46 0.95 -5.98 5.06
N ASN A 47 1.49 -4.92 5.66
CA ASN A 47 1.21 -4.55 7.04
C ASN A 47 -0.28 -4.25 7.27
N LEU A 48 -0.90 -3.46 6.39
CA LEU A 48 -2.34 -3.19 6.46
C LEU A 48 -3.17 -4.48 6.36
N ILE A 49 -2.80 -5.40 5.46
CA ILE A 49 -3.49 -6.69 5.31
C ILE A 49 -3.37 -7.53 6.58
N ASN A 50 -2.19 -7.54 7.23
CA ASN A 50 -1.99 -8.26 8.48
C ASN A 50 -2.87 -7.70 9.61
N LEU A 51 -2.94 -6.38 9.77
CA LEU A 51 -3.80 -5.75 10.78
C LEU A 51 -5.28 -6.04 10.53
N LEU A 52 -5.71 -5.97 9.28
CA LEU A 52 -7.08 -6.33 8.90
C LEU A 52 -7.38 -7.81 9.17
N LYS A 53 -6.41 -8.71 8.93
CA LYS A 53 -6.54 -10.12 9.25
C LYS A 53 -6.67 -10.36 10.75
N GLU A 54 -5.90 -9.65 11.57
CA GLU A 54 -5.99 -9.70 13.03
C GLU A 54 -7.37 -9.22 13.54
N GLU A 55 -7.86 -8.09 13.04
CA GLU A 55 -9.19 -7.57 13.37
C GLU A 55 -10.30 -8.58 12.99
N MET A 56 -10.15 -9.22 11.83
CA MET A 56 -11.06 -10.28 11.37
C MET A 56 -11.01 -11.50 12.30
N MET A 57 -9.82 -11.88 12.79
CA MET A 57 -9.66 -12.98 13.74
C MET A 57 -10.28 -12.64 15.11
N ILE A 58 -10.09 -11.42 15.61
CA ILE A 58 -10.66 -10.94 16.88
C ILE A 58 -12.19 -10.95 16.83
N SER A 59 -12.77 -10.50 15.72
CA SER A 59 -14.22 -10.51 15.51
C SER A 59 -14.81 -11.90 15.24
N GLY A 60 -13.96 -12.94 15.08
CA GLY A 60 -14.37 -14.30 14.78
C GLY A 60 -14.98 -14.49 13.39
N ARG A 61 -14.71 -13.56 12.46
CA ARG A 61 -15.31 -13.56 11.11
C ARG A 61 -14.34 -14.11 10.08
N LYS A 62 -14.86 -14.37 8.89
CA LYS A 62 -14.07 -14.70 7.69
C LYS A 62 -14.16 -13.62 6.60
N THR A 63 -14.92 -12.55 6.88
CA THR A 63 -15.19 -11.46 5.96
C THR A 63 -15.09 -10.15 6.72
N LEU A 64 -14.24 -9.25 6.23
CA LEU A 64 -14.11 -7.89 6.74
C LEU A 64 -15.32 -7.03 6.40
N LYS A 65 -15.89 -6.36 7.41
CA LYS A 65 -16.89 -5.32 7.23
C LYS A 65 -16.22 -3.97 7.04
N LYS A 66 -16.92 -3.08 6.35
CA LYS A 66 -16.46 -1.70 6.11
C LYS A 66 -16.06 -0.97 7.40
N GLN A 67 -16.81 -1.14 8.48
CA GLN A 67 -16.54 -0.49 9.77
C GLN A 67 -15.23 -0.97 10.40
N GLU A 68 -14.92 -2.26 10.30
CA GLU A 68 -13.67 -2.86 10.80
C GLU A 68 -12.48 -2.30 10.00
N VAL A 69 -12.62 -2.23 8.67
CA VAL A 69 -11.60 -1.59 7.81
C VAL A 69 -11.40 -0.12 8.17
N GLN A 70 -12.48 0.63 8.41
CA GLN A 70 -12.40 2.03 8.82
C GLN A 70 -11.68 2.18 10.17
N SER A 71 -12.01 1.34 11.15
CA SER A 71 -11.37 1.39 12.48
C SER A 71 -9.88 1.13 12.41
N VAL A 72 -9.44 0.11 11.65
CA VAL A 72 -8.01 -0.18 11.45
C VAL A 72 -7.28 0.99 10.78
N LEU A 73 -7.88 1.57 9.73
CA LEU A 73 -7.29 2.72 9.04
C LEU A 73 -7.21 3.97 9.92
N GLU A 74 -8.18 4.20 10.80
CA GLU A 74 -8.15 5.31 11.75
C GLU A 74 -7.08 5.11 12.83
N ASN A 75 -6.88 3.88 13.29
CA ASN A 75 -5.83 3.56 14.26
C ASN A 75 -4.42 3.76 13.66
N LEU A 76 -4.19 3.28 12.44
CA LEU A 76 -2.93 3.50 11.72
C LEU A 76 -2.57 4.98 11.59
N LYS A 77 -3.55 5.84 11.27
CA LYS A 77 -3.32 7.29 11.18
C LYS A 77 -2.96 7.92 12.52
N LYS A 78 -3.52 7.43 13.62
CA LYS A 78 -3.21 7.94 14.97
C LYS A 78 -1.79 7.58 15.38
N GLU A 79 -1.32 6.38 15.02
CA GLU A 79 0.05 5.94 15.28
C GLU A 79 1.08 6.77 14.50
N GLU A 80 0.80 7.17 13.25
CA GLU A 80 1.67 8.07 12.48
C GLU A 80 1.78 9.48 13.11
N ILE A 81 0.69 10.00 13.68
CA ILE A 81 0.68 11.34 14.32
C ILE A 81 1.46 11.35 15.64
N PHE A 82 1.52 10.23 16.36
CA PHE A 82 2.19 10.16 17.67
C PHE A 82 3.72 10.30 17.59
N TRP A 83 4.32 10.08 16.42
CA TRP A 83 5.77 10.26 16.20
C TRP A 83 6.17 11.68 15.74
N GLU A 84 5.21 12.59 15.57
CA GLU A 84 5.46 14.00 15.18
C GLU A 84 5.30 14.99 16.36
N ILE A 85 5.09 14.52 17.60
CA ILE A 85 4.99 15.33 18.84
C ILE A 85 6.16 15.00 19.76
#